data_AF-A0A0E3R2Y5-F1
#
_entry.id   AF-A0A0E3R2Y5-F1
#
_cell.length_a   1.000
_cell.length_b   1.000
_cell.length_c   1.000
_cell.angle_alpha   90.00
_cell.angle_beta   90.00
_cell.angle_gamma   90.00
#
_symmetry.space_group_name_H-M   'P 1'
#
loop_
_entity.id
_entity.type
_entity.pdbx_description
1 polymer ?
#
loop_
_entity_poly.entity_id
_entity_poly.type
_entity_poly.pdbx_seq_one_letter_code
_entity_poly.pdbx_strand_id
1 'polypeptide(L)'
;MAKLKTMEKSHGCKVLTMIHRREAISLFGLPAYQYIDEEDAEQILRWIRKYKDYPLELILHTPGGQLHSSIQIARALRRHPKNTKVIIPHYSMSGGTIIALAANEIVMDKDAVIGPIDPQIGDFIRGMYPAPSWIYAAETKKEKSDDITLVMSDISRKALKFTRNVAKELLEGKIQPGPAGESRLDEVVEKLVSGEMIHSTPLSAGEAKEIGLAVSTDFPEDVHEFMKLFKPVKKSVEYVESSSS
;
A
#
# COMPACT_ATOMS: atom_id res chain seq x y z
N MET A 1 14.94 -11.39 -15.55
CA MET A 1 14.83 -12.70 -14.86
C MET A 1 16.11 -13.17 -14.17
N ALA A 2 17.31 -13.00 -14.74
CA ALA A 2 18.56 -13.45 -14.09
C ALA A 2 18.79 -12.76 -12.72
N LYS A 3 18.59 -11.43 -12.63
CA LYS A 3 18.71 -10.69 -11.36
C LYS A 3 17.78 -11.20 -10.25
N LEU A 4 16.50 -11.46 -10.55
CA LEU A 4 15.55 -12.00 -9.56
C LEU A 4 15.97 -13.38 -9.05
N LYS A 5 16.45 -14.28 -9.93
CA LYS A 5 16.95 -15.59 -9.48
C LYS A 5 18.18 -15.48 -8.57
N THR A 6 19.07 -14.53 -8.86
CA THR A 6 20.23 -14.24 -8.00
C THR A 6 19.78 -13.72 -6.63
N MET A 7 18.83 -12.78 -6.61
CA MET A 7 18.23 -12.23 -5.39
C MET A 7 17.53 -13.32 -4.56
N GLU A 8 16.70 -14.16 -5.18
CA GLU A 8 16.07 -15.32 -4.52
C GLU A 8 17.10 -16.24 -3.85
N LYS A 9 18.24 -16.49 -4.52
CA LYS A 9 19.31 -17.33 -3.98
C LYS A 9 20.06 -16.64 -2.83
N SER A 10 20.28 -15.33 -2.94
CA SER A 10 20.96 -14.51 -1.92
C SER A 10 20.11 -14.38 -0.65
N HIS A 11 18.83 -14.07 -0.81
CA HIS A 11 17.90 -13.83 0.30
C HIS A 11 17.31 -15.13 0.89
N GLY A 12 17.44 -16.26 0.18
CA GLY A 12 16.90 -17.54 0.63
C GLY A 12 15.36 -17.58 0.58
N CYS A 13 14.75 -16.83 -0.32
CA CYS A 13 13.30 -16.64 -0.42
C CYS A 13 12.82 -16.73 -1.87
N LYS A 14 11.51 -16.57 -2.08
CA LYS A 14 10.92 -16.35 -3.40
C LYS A 14 10.58 -14.88 -3.55
N VAL A 15 10.97 -14.29 -4.68
CA VAL A 15 10.81 -12.86 -4.93
C VAL A 15 9.80 -12.64 -6.05
N LEU A 16 8.82 -11.79 -5.80
CA LEU A 16 7.90 -11.26 -6.79
C LEU A 16 7.96 -9.73 -6.79
N THR A 17 7.63 -9.12 -7.93
CA THR A 17 7.62 -7.67 -8.10
C THR A 17 6.24 -7.22 -8.56
N MET A 18 5.66 -6.24 -7.90
CA MET A 18 4.50 -5.49 -8.38
C MET A 18 4.89 -4.00 -8.43
N ILE A 19 5.12 -3.51 -9.64
CA ILE A 19 5.62 -2.15 -9.90
C ILE A 19 4.69 -1.47 -10.89
N HIS A 20 3.83 -0.60 -10.37
CA HIS A 20 2.92 0.22 -11.18
C HIS A 20 3.51 1.58 -11.49
N ARG A 21 3.40 1.97 -12.76
CA ARG A 21 4.00 3.17 -13.32
C ARG A 21 2.99 4.01 -14.06
N ARG A 22 3.41 5.25 -14.29
CA ARG A 22 2.80 6.13 -15.26
C ARG A 22 3.49 5.88 -16.60
N GLU A 23 2.82 5.21 -17.53
CA GLU A 23 3.31 5.06 -18.89
C GLU A 23 2.79 6.20 -19.76
N ALA A 24 3.68 6.79 -20.56
CA ALA A 24 3.41 8.03 -21.26
C ALA A 24 2.42 7.87 -22.43
N ILE A 25 2.24 6.66 -22.96
CA ILE A 25 1.55 6.43 -24.23
C ILE A 25 0.84 5.06 -24.20
N SER A 26 -0.49 5.04 -24.08
CA SER A 26 -1.29 3.91 -24.56
C SER A 26 -1.38 3.95 -26.10
N LEU A 27 -1.94 2.91 -26.75
CA LEU A 27 -2.10 2.79 -28.21
C LEU A 27 -2.73 4.04 -28.89
N PHE A 28 -3.36 4.95 -28.12
CA PHE A 28 -4.02 6.17 -28.58
C PHE A 28 -3.43 7.48 -28.06
N GLY A 29 -2.23 7.48 -27.45
CA GLY A 29 -1.57 8.72 -26.99
C GLY A 29 -2.14 9.33 -25.70
N LEU A 30 -3.03 8.60 -25.00
CA LEU A 30 -3.51 8.98 -23.68
C LEU A 30 -2.61 8.36 -22.58
N PRO A 31 -2.36 9.07 -21.46
CA PRO A 31 -1.60 8.52 -20.34
C PRO A 31 -2.30 7.28 -19.77
N ALA A 32 -1.57 6.17 -19.64
CA ALA A 32 -2.05 4.98 -18.94
C ALA A 32 -1.46 4.96 -17.52
N TYR A 33 -2.34 4.90 -16.53
CA TYR A 33 -1.95 4.69 -15.14
C TYR A 33 -2.14 3.22 -14.80
N GLN A 34 -1.08 2.57 -14.34
CA GLN A 34 -1.18 1.23 -13.76
C GLN A 34 -1.65 1.34 -12.31
N TYR A 35 -2.53 0.43 -11.92
CA TYR A 35 -3.10 0.32 -10.59
C TYR A 35 -3.39 -1.14 -10.30
N ILE A 36 -3.50 -1.49 -9.01
CA ILE A 36 -3.83 -2.86 -8.60
C ILE A 36 -5.20 -3.24 -9.13
N ASP A 37 -5.28 -4.33 -9.88
CA ASP A 37 -6.54 -4.85 -10.42
C ASP A 37 -6.73 -6.37 -10.17
N GLU A 38 -7.75 -6.94 -10.79
CA GLU A 38 -8.09 -8.37 -10.69
C GLU A 38 -7.00 -9.29 -11.28
N GLU A 39 -6.35 -8.88 -12.37
CA GLU A 39 -5.30 -9.66 -13.03
C GLU A 39 -4.04 -9.72 -12.16
N ASP A 40 -3.67 -8.61 -11.51
CA ASP A 40 -2.59 -8.57 -10.53
C ASP A 40 -2.88 -9.53 -9.38
N ALA A 41 -4.09 -9.46 -8.83
CA ALA A 41 -4.51 -10.34 -7.74
C ALA A 41 -4.43 -11.81 -8.17
N GLU A 42 -4.94 -12.18 -9.33
CA GLU A 42 -4.85 -13.56 -9.82
C GLU A 42 -3.41 -14.06 -9.91
N GLN A 43 -2.50 -13.26 -10.48
CA GLN A 43 -1.10 -13.64 -10.65
C GLN A 43 -0.39 -13.79 -9.31
N ILE A 44 -0.56 -12.83 -8.40
CA ILE A 44 0.05 -12.86 -7.07
C ILE A 44 -0.50 -14.02 -6.25
N LEU A 45 -1.82 -14.26 -6.29
CA LEU A 45 -2.44 -15.38 -5.58
C LEU A 45 -1.93 -16.74 -6.10
N ARG A 46 -1.74 -16.89 -7.42
CA ARG A 46 -1.12 -18.09 -8.01
C ARG A 46 0.32 -18.27 -7.54
N TRP A 47 1.08 -17.19 -7.46
CA TRP A 47 2.47 -17.19 -6.99
C TRP A 47 2.57 -17.59 -5.50
N ILE A 48 1.76 -16.98 -4.63
CA ILE A 48 1.71 -17.33 -3.19
C ILE A 48 1.38 -18.82 -3.02
N ARG A 49 0.37 -19.33 -3.73
CA ARG A 49 0.00 -20.77 -3.67
C ARG A 49 1.13 -21.68 -4.13
N LYS A 50 1.83 -21.31 -5.21
CA LYS A 50 2.91 -22.10 -5.79
C LYS A 50 4.11 -22.21 -4.83
N TYR A 51 4.39 -21.16 -4.06
CA TYR A 51 5.57 -21.08 -3.20
C TYR A 51 5.24 -21.15 -1.70
N LYS A 52 4.17 -21.87 -1.33
CA LYS A 52 3.69 -22.05 0.05
C LYS A 52 4.78 -22.48 1.06
N ASP A 53 5.78 -23.22 0.62
CA ASP A 53 6.82 -23.81 1.48
C ASP A 53 8.06 -22.92 1.65
N TYR A 54 8.09 -21.75 1.00
CA TYR A 54 9.22 -20.81 0.99
C TYR A 54 8.85 -19.48 1.66
N PRO A 55 9.80 -18.78 2.30
CA PRO A 55 9.64 -17.37 2.62
C PRO A 55 9.37 -16.56 1.35
N LEU A 56 8.56 -15.52 1.43
CA LEU A 56 8.17 -14.68 0.31
C LEU A 56 8.63 -13.24 0.50
N GLU A 57 9.12 -12.63 -0.57
CA GLU A 57 9.40 -11.20 -0.65
C GLU A 57 8.66 -10.59 -1.83
N LEU A 58 7.86 -9.57 -1.56
CA LEU A 58 7.15 -8.81 -2.58
C LEU A 58 7.74 -7.40 -2.66
N ILE A 59 8.45 -7.10 -3.74
CA ILE A 59 8.89 -5.74 -4.04
C ILE A 59 7.66 -4.97 -4.56
N LEU A 60 7.25 -3.95 -3.82
CA LEU A 60 5.98 -3.27 -3.98
C LEU A 60 6.17 -1.78 -4.22
N HIS A 61 5.79 -1.32 -5.41
CA HIS A 61 5.78 0.10 -5.78
C HIS A 61 4.48 0.41 -6.52
N THR A 62 3.54 1.10 -5.87
CA THR A 62 2.19 1.25 -6.42
C THR A 62 1.44 2.47 -5.89
N PRO A 63 0.68 3.21 -6.72
CA PRO A 63 -0.20 4.28 -6.26
C PRO A 63 -1.50 3.73 -5.63
N GLY A 64 -1.65 2.42 -5.56
CA GLY A 64 -2.86 1.74 -5.07
C GLY A 64 -3.66 1.15 -6.22
N GLY A 65 -4.97 1.03 -6.03
CA GLY A 65 -5.88 0.45 -7.01
C GLY A 65 -7.13 -0.09 -6.35
N GLN A 66 -7.67 -1.16 -6.92
CA GLN A 66 -8.91 -1.77 -6.48
C GLN A 66 -8.78 -2.35 -5.07
N LEU A 67 -9.68 -1.93 -4.19
CA LEU A 67 -9.69 -2.34 -2.79
C LEU A 67 -9.86 -3.85 -2.63
N HIS A 68 -10.74 -4.46 -3.42
CA HIS A 68 -11.04 -5.89 -3.32
C HIS A 68 -9.82 -6.77 -3.69
N SER A 69 -9.13 -6.45 -4.79
CA SER A 69 -7.89 -7.11 -5.21
C SER A 69 -6.79 -6.99 -4.16
N SER A 70 -6.62 -5.78 -3.62
CA SER A 70 -5.65 -5.50 -2.56
C SER A 70 -5.91 -6.36 -1.31
N ILE A 71 -7.17 -6.46 -0.87
CA ILE A 71 -7.56 -7.28 0.29
C ILE A 71 -7.34 -8.78 0.02
N GLN A 72 -7.61 -9.26 -1.19
CA GLN A 72 -7.36 -10.66 -1.54
C GLN A 72 -5.88 -11.02 -1.43
N ILE A 73 -5.01 -10.19 -1.99
CA ILE A 73 -3.56 -10.36 -1.89
C ILE A 73 -3.11 -10.31 -0.43
N ALA A 74 -3.54 -9.27 0.30
CA ALA A 74 -3.22 -9.08 1.72
C ALA A 74 -3.59 -10.30 2.57
N ARG A 75 -4.82 -10.80 2.44
CA ARG A 75 -5.27 -12.00 3.18
C ARG A 75 -4.51 -13.26 2.77
N ALA A 76 -4.08 -13.39 1.53
CA ALA A 76 -3.25 -14.51 1.09
C ALA A 76 -1.84 -14.45 1.70
N LEU A 77 -1.22 -13.26 1.76
CA LEU A 77 0.05 -13.05 2.44
C LEU A 77 -0.07 -13.34 3.94
N ARG A 78 -1.10 -12.81 4.61
CA ARG A 78 -1.32 -13.04 6.05
C ARG A 78 -1.46 -14.53 6.40
N ARG A 79 -2.11 -15.32 5.53
CA ARG A 79 -2.30 -16.77 5.73
C ARG A 79 -1.09 -17.62 5.31
N HIS A 80 -0.10 -17.02 4.68
CA HIS A 80 1.08 -17.75 4.21
C HIS A 80 1.84 -18.34 5.42
N PRO A 81 2.21 -19.64 5.40
CA PRO A 81 2.76 -20.31 6.59
C PRO A 81 4.24 -20.01 6.86
N LYS A 82 4.94 -19.34 5.93
CA LYS A 82 6.34 -18.92 6.09
C LYS A 82 6.43 -17.40 6.25
N ASN A 83 7.63 -16.90 6.55
CA ASN A 83 7.85 -15.47 6.69
C ASN A 83 7.58 -14.73 5.37
N THR A 84 6.87 -13.62 5.44
CA THR A 84 6.56 -12.75 4.30
C THR A 84 7.13 -11.36 4.54
N LYS A 85 7.82 -10.80 3.56
CA LYS A 85 8.26 -9.40 3.56
C LYS A 85 7.65 -8.64 2.39
N VAL A 86 7.30 -7.39 2.63
CA VAL A 86 6.98 -6.44 1.57
C VAL A 86 8.07 -5.38 1.55
N ILE A 87 8.72 -5.21 0.40
CA ILE A 87 9.85 -4.31 0.22
C ILE A 87 9.37 -3.07 -0.56
N ILE A 88 9.46 -1.89 0.03
CA ILE A 88 8.94 -0.63 -0.53
C ILE A 88 10.11 0.27 -0.89
N PRO A 89 10.50 0.36 -2.18
CA PRO A 89 11.65 1.16 -2.61
C PRO A 89 11.36 2.67 -2.64
N HIS A 90 10.12 3.09 -2.89
CA HIS A 90 9.78 4.52 -3.00
C HIS A 90 8.42 4.84 -2.39
N TYR A 91 7.35 4.16 -2.81
CA TYR A 91 6.05 4.37 -2.20
C TYR A 91 5.10 3.18 -2.37
N SER A 92 4.17 3.04 -1.43
CA SER A 92 3.04 2.13 -1.51
C SER A 92 1.80 2.81 -0.93
N MET A 93 0.83 3.16 -1.77
CA MET A 93 -0.33 3.97 -1.38
C MET A 93 -1.62 3.13 -1.39
N SER A 94 -2.59 3.52 -0.55
CA SER A 94 -3.96 2.98 -0.56
C SER A 94 -3.98 1.44 -0.55
N GLY A 95 -4.50 0.78 -1.59
CA GLY A 95 -4.50 -0.68 -1.71
C GLY A 95 -3.12 -1.33 -1.57
N GLY A 96 -2.03 -0.67 -1.99
CA GLY A 96 -0.67 -1.15 -1.77
C GLY A 96 -0.29 -1.18 -0.29
N THR A 97 -0.70 -0.17 0.48
CA THR A 97 -0.49 -0.15 1.92
C THR A 97 -1.21 -1.31 2.58
N ILE A 98 -2.46 -1.60 2.19
CA ILE A 98 -3.21 -2.76 2.68
C ILE A 98 -2.43 -4.07 2.48
N ILE A 99 -1.79 -4.24 1.31
CA ILE A 99 -0.94 -5.40 1.03
C ILE A 99 0.28 -5.43 1.96
N ALA A 100 0.96 -4.29 2.14
CA ALA A 100 2.13 -4.18 3.00
C ALA A 100 1.83 -4.53 4.47
N LEU A 101 0.70 -4.04 5.01
CA LEU A 101 0.28 -4.29 6.39
C LEU A 101 0.07 -5.78 6.71
N ALA A 102 -0.18 -6.61 5.70
CA ALA A 102 -0.37 -8.05 5.90
C ALA A 102 0.93 -8.83 6.10
N ALA A 103 2.06 -8.30 5.64
CA ALA A 103 3.36 -8.95 5.69
C ALA A 103 3.85 -9.10 7.13
N ASN A 104 4.77 -10.04 7.39
CA ASN A 104 5.42 -10.15 8.69
C ASN A 104 6.38 -8.99 8.95
N GLU A 105 7.01 -8.48 7.91
CA GLU A 105 7.94 -7.35 7.95
C GLU A 105 7.71 -6.46 6.73
N ILE A 106 7.78 -5.14 6.95
CA ILE A 106 7.79 -4.13 5.89
C ILE A 106 9.21 -3.58 5.83
N VAL A 107 9.92 -3.82 4.73
CA VAL A 107 11.25 -3.26 4.52
C VAL A 107 11.11 -2.02 3.65
N MET A 108 11.40 -0.85 4.19
CA MET A 108 11.24 0.42 3.49
C MET A 108 12.60 1.04 3.22
N ASP A 109 12.79 1.61 2.03
CA ASP A 109 13.86 2.58 1.85
C ASP A 109 13.64 3.76 2.83
N LYS A 110 14.72 4.42 3.26
CA LYS A 110 14.63 5.52 4.23
C LYS A 110 13.79 6.69 3.73
N ASP A 111 13.81 6.93 2.42
CA ASP A 111 13.04 7.98 1.76
C ASP A 111 11.72 7.47 1.19
N ALA A 112 11.38 6.19 1.43
CA ALA A 112 10.11 5.63 1.01
C ALA A 112 8.96 6.00 1.95
N VAL A 113 7.75 5.96 1.39
CA VAL A 113 6.54 6.31 2.11
C VAL A 113 5.38 5.33 1.91
N ILE A 114 4.48 5.24 2.88
CA ILE A 114 3.20 4.53 2.74
C ILE A 114 2.03 5.49 2.86
N GLY A 115 0.99 5.27 2.05
CA GLY A 115 -0.21 6.12 2.06
C GLY A 115 -1.25 5.70 3.10
N PRO A 116 -2.22 6.58 3.41
CA PRO A 116 -3.39 6.18 4.19
C PRO A 116 -4.27 5.22 3.39
N ILE A 117 -5.13 4.48 4.11
CA ILE A 117 -6.04 3.48 3.53
C ILE A 117 -7.52 3.89 3.65
N ASP A 118 -7.77 5.18 3.89
CA ASP A 118 -9.13 5.72 4.01
C ASP A 118 -9.92 5.52 2.69
N PRO A 119 -11.20 5.08 2.78
CA PRO A 119 -12.03 4.89 1.60
C PRO A 119 -12.31 6.22 0.90
N GLN A 120 -12.10 6.23 -0.41
CA GLN A 120 -12.49 7.32 -1.30
C GLN A 120 -13.86 6.98 -1.91
N ILE A 121 -14.86 7.82 -1.65
CA ILE A 121 -16.27 7.61 -1.99
C ILE A 121 -16.77 8.79 -2.82
N GLY A 122 -17.63 8.52 -3.81
CA GLY A 122 -18.17 9.56 -4.66
C GLY A 122 -18.81 9.01 -5.93
N ASP A 123 -19.04 9.90 -6.88
CA ASP A 123 -19.64 9.59 -8.17
C ASP A 123 -18.97 10.40 -9.28
N PHE A 124 -19.31 10.09 -10.54
CA PHE A 124 -18.74 10.77 -11.71
C PHE A 124 -19.04 12.28 -11.78
N ILE A 125 -20.12 12.74 -11.15
CA ILE A 125 -20.58 14.13 -11.22
C ILE A 125 -19.86 14.97 -10.15
N ARG A 126 -19.75 14.44 -8.93
CA ARG A 126 -19.24 15.16 -7.76
C ARG A 126 -17.75 14.98 -7.58
N GLY A 127 -17.18 13.90 -8.13
CA GLY A 127 -15.80 13.48 -7.88
C GLY A 127 -15.70 12.55 -6.69
N MET A 128 -14.47 12.11 -6.41
CA MET A 128 -14.15 11.18 -5.34
C MET A 128 -13.57 11.95 -4.14
N TYR A 129 -14.11 11.71 -2.94
CA TYR A 129 -13.68 12.37 -1.71
C TYR A 129 -13.47 11.36 -0.58
N PRO A 130 -12.64 11.69 0.43
CA PRO A 130 -12.51 10.87 1.63
C PRO A 130 -13.86 10.63 2.30
N ALA A 131 -14.14 9.39 2.69
CA ALA A 131 -15.35 9.01 3.42
C ALA A 131 -15.64 9.92 4.65
N PRO A 132 -14.66 10.35 5.47
CA PRO A 132 -14.91 11.30 6.56
C PRO A 132 -15.48 12.64 6.10
N SER A 133 -15.18 13.10 4.88
CA SER A 133 -15.66 14.38 4.34
C SER A 133 -17.17 14.34 4.02
N TRP A 134 -17.69 13.21 3.53
CA TRP A 134 -19.13 13.03 3.34
C TRP A 134 -19.90 13.03 4.66
N ILE A 135 -19.32 12.40 5.68
CA ILE A 135 -19.87 12.39 7.04
C ILE A 135 -19.92 13.82 7.58
N TYR A 136 -18.80 14.53 7.50
CA TYR A 136 -18.69 15.92 7.94
C TYR A 136 -19.72 16.83 7.23
N ALA A 137 -19.87 16.69 5.91
CA ALA A 137 -20.82 17.50 5.14
C ALA A 137 -22.28 17.26 5.59
N ALA A 138 -22.68 16.00 5.79
CA ALA A 138 -24.00 15.64 6.28
C ALA A 138 -24.26 16.13 7.72
N GLU A 139 -23.28 15.99 8.61
CA GLU A 139 -23.38 16.43 10.02
C GLU A 139 -23.40 17.96 10.14
N THR A 140 -22.72 18.66 9.24
CA THR A 140 -22.68 20.13 9.21
C THR A 140 -23.98 20.70 8.67
N LYS A 141 -24.50 20.16 7.55
CA LYS A 141 -25.74 20.64 6.93
C LYS A 141 -27.00 20.15 7.67
N LYS A 142 -26.94 19.00 8.35
CA LYS A 142 -28.06 18.37 9.07
C LYS A 142 -29.30 18.24 8.18
N GLU A 143 -30.43 18.81 8.59
CA GLU A 143 -31.70 18.81 7.85
C GLU A 143 -31.63 19.51 6.49
N LYS A 144 -30.60 20.33 6.24
CA LYS A 144 -30.36 20.99 4.93
C LYS A 144 -29.50 20.16 3.99
N SER A 145 -29.16 18.93 4.37
CA SER A 145 -28.40 18.01 3.51
C SER A 145 -29.28 17.55 2.37
N ASP A 146 -28.73 17.58 1.15
CA ASP A 146 -29.35 16.91 0.01
C ASP A 146 -29.30 15.38 0.18
N ASP A 147 -30.25 14.67 -0.44
CA ASP A 147 -30.42 13.21 -0.31
C ASP A 147 -29.14 12.44 -0.63
N ILE A 148 -28.41 12.87 -1.67
CA ILE A 148 -27.19 12.21 -2.09
C ILE A 148 -26.06 12.38 -1.07
N THR A 149 -25.94 13.54 -0.41
CA THR A 149 -24.99 13.73 0.70
C THR A 149 -25.32 12.80 1.86
N LEU A 150 -26.60 12.59 2.18
CA LEU A 150 -27.02 11.65 3.23
C LEU A 150 -26.69 10.19 2.85
N VAL A 151 -26.96 9.79 1.60
CA VAL A 151 -26.62 8.45 1.08
C VAL A 151 -25.11 8.23 1.08
N MET A 152 -24.33 9.19 0.60
CA MET A 152 -22.87 9.09 0.59
C MET A 152 -22.29 9.06 2.01
N SER A 153 -22.89 9.77 2.97
CA SER A 153 -22.52 9.71 4.39
C SER A 153 -22.76 8.31 4.97
N ASP A 154 -23.91 7.68 4.68
CA ASP A 154 -24.19 6.30 5.10
C ASP A 154 -23.20 5.29 4.48
N ILE A 155 -22.96 5.38 3.17
CA ILE A 155 -21.95 4.56 2.48
C ILE A 155 -20.56 4.76 3.10
N SER A 156 -20.21 6.01 3.40
CA SER A 156 -18.92 6.36 4.01
C SER A 156 -18.74 5.76 5.40
N ARG A 157 -19.78 5.76 6.24
CA ARG A 157 -19.74 5.08 7.55
C ARG A 157 -19.53 3.58 7.40
N LYS A 158 -20.22 2.94 6.45
CA LYS A 158 -20.06 1.50 6.15
C LYS A 158 -18.67 1.18 5.63
N ALA A 159 -18.16 1.98 4.70
CA ALA A 159 -16.83 1.81 4.12
C ALA A 159 -15.73 1.97 5.18
N LEU A 160 -15.80 3.02 6.01
CA LEU A 160 -14.84 3.22 7.10
C LEU A 160 -14.88 2.05 8.10
N LYS A 161 -16.07 1.58 8.49
CA LYS A 161 -16.21 0.41 9.36
C LYS A 161 -15.57 -0.84 8.73
N PHE A 162 -15.82 -1.09 7.45
CA PHE A 162 -15.24 -2.21 6.73
C PHE A 162 -13.71 -2.13 6.68
N THR A 163 -13.16 -0.98 6.29
CA THR A 163 -11.70 -0.78 6.21
C THR A 163 -11.03 -0.90 7.58
N ARG A 164 -11.63 -0.35 8.64
CA ARG A 164 -11.13 -0.55 10.01
C ARG A 164 -11.07 -2.03 10.38
N ASN A 165 -12.12 -2.78 10.08
CA ASN A 165 -12.14 -4.22 10.38
C ASN A 165 -11.06 -4.98 9.62
N VAL A 166 -10.84 -4.64 8.34
CA VAL A 166 -9.75 -5.22 7.54
C VAL A 166 -8.38 -4.83 8.11
N ALA A 167 -8.17 -3.57 8.48
CA ALA A 167 -6.91 -3.12 9.06
C ALA A 167 -6.62 -3.82 10.40
N LYS A 168 -7.63 -3.91 11.29
CA LYS A 168 -7.54 -4.68 12.55
C LYS A 168 -7.22 -6.13 12.29
N GLU A 169 -7.93 -6.76 11.35
CA GLU A 169 -7.65 -8.12 10.90
C GLU A 169 -6.18 -8.24 10.49
N LEU A 170 -5.67 -7.42 9.58
CA LEU A 170 -4.31 -7.57 9.05
C LEU A 170 -3.22 -7.33 10.10
N LEU A 171 -3.43 -6.39 11.02
CA LEU A 171 -2.46 -5.93 12.01
C LEU A 171 -2.49 -6.66 13.34
N GLU A 172 -3.52 -7.48 13.59
CA GLU A 172 -3.65 -8.27 14.80
C GLU A 172 -2.40 -9.12 15.07
N GLY A 173 -1.80 -8.93 16.25
CA GLY A 173 -0.57 -9.62 16.67
C GLY A 173 0.72 -9.13 16.01
N LYS A 174 0.68 -8.06 15.20
CA LYS A 174 1.85 -7.48 14.51
C LYS A 174 2.28 -6.11 15.03
N ILE A 175 1.42 -5.43 15.79
CA ILE A 175 1.72 -4.13 16.36
C ILE A 175 2.57 -4.29 17.61
N GLN A 176 3.69 -3.56 17.68
CA GLN A 176 4.52 -3.52 18.87
C GLN A 176 3.74 -2.84 20.02
N PRO A 177 3.76 -3.42 21.23
CA PRO A 177 3.08 -2.81 22.38
C PRO A 177 3.71 -1.47 22.74
N GLY A 178 2.93 -0.62 23.39
CA GLY A 178 3.43 0.65 23.92
C GLY A 178 4.44 0.47 25.06
N PRO A 179 5.04 1.57 25.55
CA PRO A 179 6.03 1.54 26.63
C PRO A 179 5.55 0.86 27.92
N ALA A 180 4.23 0.86 28.18
CA ALA A 180 3.63 0.21 29.35
C ALA A 180 3.02 -1.17 29.02
N GLY A 181 3.28 -1.72 27.82
CA GLY A 181 2.81 -3.04 27.40
C GLY A 181 1.39 -3.07 26.82
N GLU A 182 0.75 -1.91 26.67
CA GLU A 182 -0.60 -1.77 26.17
C GLU A 182 -0.70 -2.05 24.66
N SER A 183 -1.83 -2.61 24.23
CA SER A 183 -2.13 -2.77 22.80
C SER A 183 -2.36 -1.41 22.17
N ARG A 184 -1.63 -1.14 21.09
CA ARG A 184 -1.78 0.08 20.27
C ARG A 184 -2.58 -0.16 18.98
N LEU A 185 -3.19 -1.34 18.82
CA LEU A 185 -3.84 -1.74 17.57
C LEU A 185 -4.90 -0.72 17.12
N ASP A 186 -5.78 -0.29 18.01
CA ASP A 186 -6.85 0.64 17.67
C ASP A 186 -6.30 2.03 17.32
N GLU A 187 -5.28 2.51 18.05
CA GLU A 187 -4.58 3.77 17.76
C GLU A 187 -3.97 3.76 16.35
N VAL A 188 -3.26 2.69 16.01
CA VAL A 188 -2.61 2.52 14.69
C VAL A 188 -3.65 2.45 13.58
N VAL A 189 -4.72 1.68 13.78
CA VAL A 189 -5.80 1.56 12.80
C VAL A 189 -6.50 2.90 12.59
N GLU A 190 -6.78 3.65 13.66
CA GLU A 190 -7.34 4.98 13.49
C GLU A 190 -6.37 5.89 12.74
N LYS A 191 -5.07 5.91 13.07
CA LYS A 191 -4.10 6.73 12.33
C LYS A 191 -4.03 6.40 10.83
N LEU A 192 -4.21 5.13 10.45
CA LEU A 192 -4.19 4.69 9.05
C LEU A 192 -5.50 4.95 8.28
N VAL A 193 -6.64 5.05 8.99
CA VAL A 193 -8.00 5.06 8.39
C VAL A 193 -8.78 6.36 8.60
N SER A 194 -8.58 7.07 9.72
CA SER A 194 -9.52 8.06 10.26
C SER A 194 -9.63 9.36 9.46
N GLY A 195 -8.66 9.65 8.58
CA GLY A 195 -8.64 10.90 7.81
C GLY A 195 -8.18 12.12 8.61
N GLU A 196 -7.52 11.96 9.76
CA GLU A 196 -6.71 13.05 10.36
C GLU A 196 -5.64 13.56 9.38
N MET A 197 -5.23 12.68 8.48
CA MET A 197 -4.43 12.95 7.31
C MET A 197 -5.33 13.14 6.09
N ILE A 198 -5.10 14.20 5.30
CA ILE A 198 -5.63 14.22 3.92
C ILE A 198 -5.05 13.03 3.16
N HIS A 199 -5.78 12.45 2.19
CA HIS A 199 -5.41 11.19 1.51
C HIS A 199 -4.00 11.20 0.88
N SER A 200 -3.41 12.39 0.71
CA SER A 200 -2.07 12.64 0.19
C SER A 200 -0.99 12.84 1.25
N THR A 201 -1.27 12.70 2.55
CA THR A 201 -0.23 12.76 3.60
C THR A 201 0.36 11.37 3.78
N PRO A 202 1.56 11.11 3.26
CA PRO A 202 2.14 9.79 3.37
C PRO A 202 2.93 9.67 4.69
N LEU A 203 3.03 8.46 5.23
CA LEU A 203 3.87 8.15 6.40
C LEU A 203 5.24 7.72 5.91
N SER A 204 6.28 8.39 6.40
CA SER A 204 7.67 7.98 6.20
C SER A 204 7.97 6.64 6.90
N ALA A 205 9.09 6.00 6.54
CA ALA A 205 9.55 4.78 7.21
C ALA A 205 9.75 4.97 8.73
N GLY A 206 10.22 6.15 9.15
CA GLY A 206 10.38 6.51 10.57
C GLY A 206 9.04 6.58 11.29
N GLU A 207 8.08 7.34 10.76
CA GLU A 207 6.75 7.48 11.35
C GLU A 207 6.00 6.14 11.38
N ALA A 208 6.10 5.34 10.32
CA ALA A 208 5.51 4.01 10.26
C ALA A 208 6.06 3.09 11.36
N LYS A 209 7.35 3.19 11.66
CA LYS A 209 7.98 2.46 12.77
C LYS A 209 7.53 2.99 14.13
N GLU A 210 7.45 4.31 14.31
CA GLU A 210 7.03 4.96 15.58
C GLU A 210 5.60 4.61 15.98
N ILE A 211 4.70 4.45 15.01
CA ILE A 211 3.33 4.01 15.28
C ILE A 211 3.26 2.52 15.61
N GLY A 212 4.35 1.75 15.49
CA GLY A 212 4.45 0.37 15.94
C GLY A 212 4.27 -0.67 14.83
N LEU A 213 4.30 -0.28 13.55
CA LEU A 213 4.39 -1.23 12.44
C LEU A 213 5.77 -1.92 12.45
N ALA A 214 5.80 -3.18 12.00
CA ALA A 214 7.02 -3.97 11.86
C ALA A 214 7.89 -3.50 10.67
N VAL A 215 8.39 -2.28 10.76
CA VAL A 215 9.18 -1.62 9.72
C VAL A 215 10.67 -1.75 9.99
N SER A 216 11.39 -2.23 8.97
CA SER A 216 12.84 -2.20 8.88
C SER A 216 13.29 -1.21 7.81
N THR A 217 14.38 -0.50 8.08
CA THR A 217 15.08 0.37 7.11
C THR A 217 16.43 -0.22 6.67
N ASP A 218 16.67 -1.49 7.01
CA ASP A 218 17.77 -2.29 6.46
C ASP A 218 17.41 -2.73 5.03
N PHE A 219 17.56 -1.81 4.09
CA PHE A 219 17.10 -1.97 2.72
C PHE A 219 18.15 -2.70 1.86
N PRO A 220 17.79 -3.77 1.11
CA PRO A 220 18.75 -4.51 0.31
C PRO A 220 19.27 -3.71 -0.91
N GLU A 221 20.59 -3.59 -1.04
CA GLU A 221 21.23 -2.85 -2.15
C GLU A 221 20.92 -3.46 -3.53
N ASP A 222 20.76 -4.79 -3.61
CA ASP A 222 20.41 -5.43 -4.87
C ASP A 222 18.98 -5.10 -5.34
N VAL A 223 18.09 -4.68 -4.43
CA VAL A 223 16.77 -4.11 -4.75
C VAL A 223 16.93 -2.70 -5.30
N HIS A 224 17.83 -1.86 -4.78
CA HIS A 224 18.15 -0.57 -5.40
C HIS A 224 18.64 -0.75 -6.84
N GLU A 225 19.59 -1.66 -7.05
CA GLU A 225 20.11 -2.01 -8.37
C GLU A 225 19.06 -2.62 -9.31
N PHE A 226 18.09 -3.34 -8.74
CA PHE A 226 16.97 -3.87 -9.49
C PHE A 226 16.04 -2.74 -9.94
N MET A 227 15.72 -1.79 -9.07
CA MET A 227 14.85 -0.64 -9.37
C MET A 227 15.43 0.31 -10.43
N LYS A 228 16.74 0.30 -10.67
CA LYS A 228 17.36 1.04 -11.81
C LYS A 228 16.90 0.53 -13.18
N LEU A 229 16.44 -0.72 -13.30
CA LEU A 229 15.84 -1.27 -14.53
C LEU A 229 14.46 -0.68 -14.83
N PHE A 230 13.89 -0.03 -13.83
CA PHE A 230 12.55 0.49 -13.78
C PHE A 230 12.60 2.03 -13.82
N LYS A 231 13.44 2.63 -14.67
CA LYS A 231 13.43 4.10 -14.89
C LYS A 231 12.25 4.53 -15.79
N PRO A 232 11.63 5.70 -15.56
CA PRO A 232 10.59 6.22 -16.45
C PRO A 232 11.15 6.56 -17.83
N VAL A 233 10.38 6.29 -18.89
CA VAL A 233 10.77 6.54 -20.30
C VAL A 233 10.95 8.03 -20.57
N LYS A 234 10.18 8.89 -19.88
CA LYS A 234 10.29 10.34 -19.95
C LYS A 234 10.88 10.85 -18.63
N LYS A 235 12.15 11.25 -18.65
CA LYS A 235 12.80 11.87 -17.48
C LYS A 235 12.33 13.32 -17.37
N SER A 236 11.64 13.67 -16.29
CA SER A 236 11.44 15.07 -15.89
C SER A 236 12.64 15.62 -15.11
N VAL A 237 13.47 14.73 -14.56
CA VAL A 237 14.68 15.03 -13.81
C VAL A 237 15.76 14.04 -14.25
N GLU A 238 16.97 14.52 -14.52
CA GLU A 238 18.14 13.69 -14.82
C GLU A 238 19.28 14.11 -13.90
N TYR A 239 19.82 13.15 -13.16
CA TYR A 239 21.07 13.32 -12.42
C TYR A 239 22.18 12.64 -13.21
N VAL A 240 23.23 13.40 -13.50
CA VAL A 240 24.44 12.90 -14.18
C VAL A 240 25.40 12.46 -13.09
N GLU A 241 25.73 11.17 -13.05
CA GLU A 241 26.88 10.72 -12.28
C GLU A 241 28.12 11.38 -12.90
N SER A 242 28.75 12.31 -12.19
CA SER A 242 30.08 12.77 -12.58
C SER A 242 31.00 11.56 -12.42
N SER A 243 31.48 11.03 -13.53
CA SER A 243 32.55 10.04 -13.55
C SER A 243 33.74 10.65 -12.80
N SER A 244 33.97 10.19 -11.58
CA SER A 244 35.24 10.41 -10.89
C SER A 244 36.31 9.71 -11.70
N SER A 245 37.02 10.48 -12.52
CA SER A 245 38.28 10.08 -13.16
C SER A 245 39.36 9.84 -12.11
#